data_AF-A0A2E7NGN2-F1
#
_entry.id   AF-A0A2E7NGN2-F1
#
_cell.length_a   1.000
_cell.length_b   1.000
_cell.length_c   1.000
_cell.angle_alpha   90.00
_cell.angle_beta   90.00
_cell.angle_gamma   90.00
#
_symmetry.space_group_name_H-M   'P 1'
#
loop_
_entity.id
_entity.type
_entity.pdbx_description
1 polymer ?
#
loop_
_entity_poly.entity_id
_entity_poly.type
_entity_poly.pdbx_seq_one_letter_code
_entity_poly.pdbx_strand_id
1 'polypeptide(L)' 'MANLTGAELKEADLKEADLSRADLSRANLIRAGLTGAFADEGTIWPEGFDPEAAGVIFG' A
#
# COMPACT_ATOMS: atom_id res chain seq x y z
N MET A 1 -8.69 -0.67 9.62
CA MET A 1 -8.79 -1.69 8.56
C MET A 1 -9.58 -1.10 7.41
N ALA A 2 -8.88 -0.70 6.36
CA ALA A 2 -9.49 -0.32 5.10
C ALA A 2 -9.54 -1.54 4.18
N ASN A 3 -10.68 -1.78 3.53
CA ASN A 3 -10.76 -2.73 2.44
C ASN A 3 -10.54 -1.96 1.13
N LEU A 4 -9.37 -2.13 0.53
CA LEU A 4 -8.97 -1.56 -0.75
C LEU A 4 -8.74 -2.67 -1.78
N THR A 5 -9.33 -3.85 -1.56
CA THR A 5 -9.16 -5.00 -2.45
C THR A 5 -9.64 -4.63 -3.86
N GLY A 6 -8.74 -4.75 -4.84
CA GLY A 6 -9.04 -4.41 -6.23
C GLY A 6 -9.19 -2.91 -6.53
N ALA A 7 -8.80 -2.03 -5.61
CA ALA A 7 -8.89 -0.59 -5.84
C ALA A 7 -7.97 -0.12 -6.98
N GLU A 8 -8.45 0.79 -7.81
CA GLU A 8 -7.66 1.48 -8.83
C GLU A 8 -6.94 2.68 -8.20
N LEU A 9 -5.74 2.44 -7.66
CA LEU A 9 -4.89 3.42 -6.98
C LEU A 9 -3.70 3.86 -7.85
N LYS A 10 -3.81 3.68 -9.17
CA LYS A 10 -2.78 4.06 -10.12
C LYS A 10 -2.50 5.55 -10.00
N GLU A 11 -1.22 5.91 -9.86
CA GLU A 11 -0.74 7.29 -9.70
C GLU A 11 -1.32 8.03 -8.48
N ALA A 12 -1.96 7.32 -7.54
CA ALA A 12 -2.46 7.92 -6.31
C ALA A 12 -1.29 8.42 -5.44
N ASP A 13 -1.50 9.56 -4.78
CA ASP A 13 -0.59 10.04 -3.74
C ASP A 13 -1.01 9.44 -2.40
N LEU A 14 -0.23 8.48 -1.91
CA LEU A 14 -0.39 7.76 -0.65
C LEU A 14 0.82 8.01 0.28
N LYS A 15 1.59 9.08 0.04
CA LYS A 15 2.75 9.41 0.87
C LYS A 15 2.31 9.61 2.30
N GLU A 16 3.08 9.06 3.23
CA GLU A 16 2.84 9.16 4.67
C GLU A 16 1.44 8.65 5.12
N ALA A 17 0.71 7.93 4.25
CA ALA A 17 -0.59 7.38 4.59
C ALA A 17 -0.46 6.24 5.60
N ASP A 18 -1.40 6.17 6.53
CA ASP A 18 -1.57 5.01 7.40
C ASP A 18 -2.34 3.91 6.63
N LEU A 19 -1.61 2.87 6.23
CA LEU A 19 -2.12 1.67 5.58
C LEU A 19 -2.15 0.46 6.53
N SER A 20 -1.96 0.67 7.84
CA SER A 20 -1.94 -0.41 8.82
C SER A 20 -3.24 -1.21 8.76
N ARG A 21 -3.08 -2.54 8.66
CA ARG A 21 -4.18 -3.50 8.51
C ARG A 21 -5.07 -3.25 7.29
N ALA A 22 -4.57 -2.61 6.24
CA ALA A 22 -5.30 -2.45 4.98
C ALA A 22 -5.17 -3.70 4.11
N ASP A 23 -6.26 -4.08 3.44
CA ASP A 23 -6.21 -5.10 2.39
C ASP A 23 -6.12 -4.40 1.03
N LEU A 24 -4.92 -4.36 0.45
CA LEU A 24 -4.65 -3.88 -0.91
C LEU A 24 -4.51 -5.04 -1.90
N SER A 25 -4.97 -6.25 -1.56
CA SER A 25 -4.87 -7.39 -2.48
C SER A 25 -5.56 -7.05 -3.80
N ARG A 26 -4.88 -7.33 -4.92
CA ARG A 26 -5.33 -7.00 -6.29
C ARG A 26 -5.48 -5.50 -6.58
N ALA A 27 -5.09 -4.59 -5.69
CA ALA A 27 -5.11 -3.16 -5.99
C ALA A 27 -4.08 -2.81 -7.08
N ASN A 28 -4.43 -1.87 -7.94
CA ASN A 28 -3.53 -1.33 -8.94
C ASN A 28 -2.71 -0.19 -8.32
N LEU A 29 -1.47 -0.47 -7.91
CA LEU A 29 -0.54 0.50 -7.30
C LEU A 29 0.49 1.07 -8.30
N ILE A 30 0.25 0.91 -9.62
CA ILE A 30 1.19 1.39 -10.64
C ILE A 30 1.45 2.90 -10.45
N ARG A 31 2.71 3.25 -10.23
CA ARG A 31 3.17 4.64 -10.00
C ARG A 31 2.52 5.34 -8.79
N ALA A 32 1.90 4.60 -7.87
CA ALA A 32 1.43 5.19 -6.61
C ALA A 32 2.61 5.73 -5.80
N GLY A 33 2.45 6.91 -5.20
CA GLY A 33 3.44 7.47 -4.29
C GLY A 33 3.23 6.88 -2.90
N LEU A 34 4.09 5.96 -2.46
CA LEU A 34 3.98 5.28 -1.16
C LEU A 34 5.11 5.64 -0.18
N THR A 35 5.96 6.60 -0.55
CA THR A 35 7.08 7.02 0.28
C THR A 35 6.60 7.47 1.65
N GLY A 36 7.12 6.83 2.70
CA GLY A 36 6.77 7.13 4.08
C GLY A 36 5.42 6.58 4.54
N ALA A 37 4.67 5.87 3.69
CA ALA A 37 3.43 5.23 4.11
C ALA A 37 3.71 4.21 5.22
N PHE A 38 2.85 4.12 6.22
CA PHE A 38 2.98 3.19 7.33
C PHE A 38 2.19 1.92 7.07
N ALA A 39 2.81 0.77 7.32
CA ALA A 39 2.17 -0.53 7.25
C ALA A 39 2.60 -1.39 8.45
N ASP A 40 1.83 -2.43 8.71
CA ASP A 40 2.09 -3.42 9.76
C ASP A 40 1.93 -4.84 9.22
N GLU A 41 2.15 -5.84 10.07
CA GLU A 41 1.98 -7.27 9.76
C GLU A 41 0.58 -7.63 9.23
N GLY A 42 -0.43 -6.79 9.47
CA GLY A 42 -1.80 -6.99 9.00
C GLY A 42 -2.06 -6.41 7.61
N THR A 43 -1.10 -5.73 7.01
CA THR A 43 -1.26 -5.07 5.70
C THR A 43 -1.01 -6.07 4.58
N ILE A 44 -1.98 -6.22 3.68
CA ILE A 44 -1.92 -7.18 2.56
C ILE A 44 -1.64 -6.42 1.27
N TRP A 45 -0.53 -6.75 0.62
CA TRP A 45 -0.10 -6.13 -0.63
C TRP A 45 -0.54 -6.92 -1.87
N PRO A 46 -0.56 -6.30 -3.07
CA PRO A 46 -0.68 -7.04 -4.32
C PRO A 46 0.44 -8.08 -4.47
N GLU A 47 0.13 -9.18 -5.14
CA GLU A 47 1.14 -10.23 -5.42
C GLU A 47 2.33 -9.64 -6.19
N GLY A 48 3.55 -9.95 -5.73
CA GLY A 48 4.79 -9.46 -6.34
C GLY A 48 5.08 -7.97 -6.10
N PHE A 49 4.27 -7.27 -5.31
CA PHE A 49 4.56 -5.90 -4.92
C PHE A 49 5.64 -5.87 -3.82
N ASP A 50 6.65 -5.02 -3.99
CA ASP A 50 7.70 -4.77 -3.00
C ASP A 50 7.43 -3.44 -2.28
N PRO A 51 6.82 -3.48 -1.07
CA PRO A 51 6.52 -2.28 -0.30
C PRO A 51 7.77 -1.57 0.23
N GLU A 52 8.84 -2.30 0.58
CA GLU A 52 10.09 -1.70 1.05
C GLU A 52 10.75 -0.89 -0.07
N ALA A 53 10.79 -1.44 -1.29
CA ALA A 53 11.30 -0.71 -2.46
C ALA A 53 10.43 0.51 -2.82
N ALA A 54 9.14 0.49 -2.49
CA ALA A 54 8.24 1.62 -2.66
C ALA A 54 8.41 2.72 -1.57
N GLY A 55 9.23 2.45 -0.54
CA GLY A 55 9.51 3.37 0.57
C GLY A 55 8.48 3.32 1.69
N VAL A 56 7.75 2.21 1.83
CA VAL A 56 6.85 1.95 2.95
C VAL A 56 7.67 1.71 4.23
N ILE A 57 7.16 2.21 5.35
CA ILE A 57 7.71 2.05 6.69
C ILE A 57 6.88 0.99 7.42
N PHE A 58 7.55 -0.01 7.99
CA PHE A 58 6.91 -1.03 8.82
C PHE A 58 7.02 -0.66 10.30
N GLY A 59 5.87 -0.64 10.99
CA GLY A 59 5.73 -0.41 12.43
C GLY A 59 5.43 -1.67 13.22
#